data_AF-A0A1E4RZB7-F1
#
_entry.id   AF-A0A1E4RZB7-F1
#
_cell.length_a   1.000
_cell.length_b   1.000
_cell.length_c   1.000
_cell.angle_alpha   90.00
_cell.angle_beta   90.00
_cell.angle_gamma   90.00
#
_symmetry.space_group_name_H-M   'P 1'
#
loop_
_entity.id
_entity.type
_entity.pdbx_description
1 polymer ?
#
loop_
_entity_poly.entity_id
_entity_poly.type
_entity_poly.pdbx_seq_one_letter_code
_entity_poly.pdbx_strand_id
1 'polypeptide(L)'
;MSLTILLRIGTLLFLSVKLLTDASFPLTIQGFTGSNFSYTQTETTLVAVLMLLMAFTDMAPLLESNVKYFKSISRTRLVFFVAIHIVSSSRIIPGLSGDLISYYAILEEVFNASIITEFIST
;
A
#
# COMPACT_ATOMS: atom_id res chain seq x y z
N MET A 1 20.62 7.56 -0.50
CA MET A 1 19.19 7.34 -0.22
C MET A 1 18.41 7.81 -1.43
N SER A 2 17.65 6.96 -2.11
CA SER A 2 16.95 7.39 -3.33
C SER A 2 15.76 8.29 -2.95
N LEU A 3 15.66 9.45 -3.61
CA LEU A 3 14.55 10.39 -3.47
C LEU A 3 13.18 9.69 -3.58
N THR A 4 13.12 8.63 -4.38
CA THR A 4 11.96 7.78 -4.62
C THR A 4 11.40 7.13 -3.35
N ILE A 5 12.26 6.63 -2.46
CA ILE A 5 11.80 5.97 -1.21
C ILE A 5 11.22 7.00 -0.25
N LEU A 6 11.85 8.18 -0.13
CA LEU A 6 11.31 9.27 0.68
C LEU A 6 9.97 9.78 0.15
N LEU A 7 9.86 9.94 -1.17
CA LEU A 7 8.61 10.34 -1.82
C LEU A 7 7.50 9.33 -1.52
N ARG A 8 7.79 8.03 -1.66
CA ARG A 8 6.87 6.94 -1.33
C ARG A 8 6.37 7.02 0.12
N ILE A 9 7.29 7.13 1.08
CA ILE A 9 6.91 7.23 2.51
C ILE A 9 6.02 8.46 2.73
N GLY A 10 6.40 9.62 2.20
CA GLY A 10 5.63 10.85 2.32
C GLY A 10 4.23 10.73 1.72
N THR A 11 4.11 10.12 0.53
CA THR A 11 2.83 9.89 -0.14
C THR A 11 1.95 8.92 0.66
N LEU A 12 2.50 7.80 1.15
CA LEU A 12 1.74 6.83 1.96
C LEU A 12 1.23 7.45 3.27
N LEU A 13 2.05 8.26 3.95
CA LEU A 13 1.64 8.97 5.17
C LEU A 13 0.56 10.01 4.87
N PHE A 14 0.72 10.81 3.82
CA PHE A 14 -0.27 11.82 3.44
C PHE A 14 -1.62 11.19 3.08
N LEU A 15 -1.61 10.17 2.23
CA LEU A 15 -2.83 9.50 1.78
C LEU A 15 -3.53 8.77 2.93
N SER A 16 -2.77 8.05 3.79
CA SER A 16 -3.37 7.37 4.95
C SER A 16 -4.03 8.36 5.91
N VAL A 17 -3.38 9.47 6.25
CA VAL A 17 -3.98 10.51 7.10
C VAL A 17 -5.23 11.10 6.46
N LYS A 18 -5.19 11.41 5.16
CA LYS A 18 -6.35 11.96 4.45
C LYS A 18 -7.52 10.98 4.40
N LEU A 19 -7.27 9.71 4.12
CA LEU A 19 -8.31 8.67 4.12
C LEU A 19 -8.93 8.46 5.51
N LEU A 20 -8.16 8.66 6.60
CA LEU A 20 -8.66 8.50 7.98
C LEU A 20 -9.38 9.74 8.53
N THR A 21 -9.00 10.93 8.09
CA THR A 21 -9.46 12.19 8.70
C THR A 21 -10.43 12.99 7.84
N ASP A 22 -10.49 12.72 6.54
CA ASP A 22 -11.32 13.45 5.59
C ASP A 22 -12.29 12.49 4.88
N ALA A 23 -13.53 12.47 5.37
CA ALA A 23 -14.60 11.63 4.83
C ALA A 23 -14.94 11.95 3.36
N SER A 24 -14.57 13.13 2.86
CA SER A 24 -14.82 13.55 1.48
C SER A 24 -13.66 13.19 0.53
N PHE A 25 -12.52 12.80 1.08
CA PHE A 25 -11.33 12.49 0.29
C PHE A 25 -11.51 11.30 -0.67
N PRO A 26 -12.16 10.18 -0.29
CA PRO A 26 -12.46 9.10 -1.22
C PRO A 26 -13.34 9.55 -2.41
N LEU A 27 -14.34 10.40 -2.15
CA LEU A 27 -15.22 10.96 -3.20
C LEU A 27 -14.44 11.88 -4.15
N THR A 28 -13.47 12.61 -3.61
CA THR A 28 -12.59 13.47 -4.39
C THR A 28 -11.71 12.63 -5.33
N ILE A 29 -11.12 11.54 -4.84
CA ILE A 29 -10.36 10.57 -5.66
C ILE A 29 -11.25 9.98 -6.76
N GLN A 30 -12.49 9.63 -6.43
CA GLN A 30 -13.46 9.13 -7.40
C GLN A 30 -13.69 10.12 -8.54
N GLY A 31 -13.92 11.39 -8.20
CA GLY A 31 -14.11 12.47 -9.17
C GLY A 31 -12.90 12.71 -10.08
N PHE A 32 -11.67 12.59 -9.54
CA PHE A 32 -10.45 12.74 -10.33
C PHE A 32 -10.14 11.54 -11.23
N THR A 33 -10.46 10.33 -10.77
CA THR A 33 -10.15 9.08 -11.50
C THR A 33 -11.24 8.69 -12.49
N GLY A 34 -12.44 9.27 -12.39
CA GLY A 34 -13.61 8.85 -13.17
C GLY A 34 -14.02 7.41 -12.85
N SER A 35 -13.56 6.85 -11.74
CA SER A 35 -13.83 5.46 -11.39
C SER A 35 -15.21 5.28 -10.76
N ASN A 36 -15.94 4.23 -11.15
CA ASN A 36 -17.22 3.89 -10.54
C ASN A 36 -17.08 2.90 -9.38
N PHE A 37 -15.91 2.81 -8.77
CA PHE A 37 -15.69 1.91 -7.65
C PHE A 37 -16.55 2.34 -6.46
N SER A 38 -17.34 1.41 -5.94
CA SER A 38 -18.00 1.59 -4.66
C SER A 38 -16.99 1.22 -3.58
N TYR A 39 -16.65 2.18 -2.72
CA TYR A 39 -15.82 1.93 -1.56
C TYR A 39 -16.67 2.11 -0.30
N THR A 40 -16.57 1.14 0.59
CA THR A 40 -17.12 1.21 1.94
C THR A 40 -16.15 1.95 2.85
N GLN A 41 -16.68 2.50 3.95
CA GLN A 41 -15.86 3.12 4.99
C GLN A 41 -14.86 2.11 5.59
N THR A 42 -15.26 0.84 5.70
CA THR A 42 -14.40 -0.24 6.20
C THR A 42 -13.20 -0.49 5.28
N GLU A 43 -13.42 -0.61 3.96
CA GLU A 43 -12.32 -0.79 2.99
C GLU A 43 -11.37 0.41 2.98
N THR A 44 -11.93 1.61 3.00
CA THR A 44 -11.16 2.86 3.04
C THR A 44 -10.25 2.91 4.27
N THR A 45 -10.82 2.59 5.43
CA THR A 45 -10.09 2.57 6.71
C THR A 45 -8.99 1.50 6.69
N LEU A 46 -9.30 0.30 6.19
CA LEU A 46 -8.33 -0.79 6.11
C LEU A 46 -7.16 -0.43 5.20
N VAL A 47 -7.43 0.11 4.01
CA VAL A 47 -6.38 0.56 3.07
C VAL A 47 -5.54 1.66 3.69
N ALA A 48 -6.13 2.61 4.41
CA ALA A 48 -5.39 3.65 5.09
C ALA A 48 -4.44 3.09 6.17
N VAL A 49 -4.90 2.10 6.95
CA VAL A 49 -4.06 1.41 7.94
C VAL A 49 -2.93 0.62 7.28
N LEU A 50 -3.20 -0.07 6.17
CA LEU A 50 -2.17 -0.78 5.41
C LEU A 50 -1.12 0.20 4.85
N MET A 51 -1.54 1.33 4.28
CA MET A 51 -0.62 2.38 3.81
C MET A 51 0.26 2.92 4.94
N LEU A 52 -0.31 3.15 6.12
CA LEU A 52 0.42 3.60 7.30
C LEU A 52 1.48 2.57 7.73
N LEU A 53 1.10 1.28 7.78
CA LEU A 53 2.02 0.18 8.08
C LEU A 53 3.15 0.10 7.05
N MET A 54 2.85 0.30 5.77
CA MET A 54 3.85 0.32 4.71
C MET A 54 4.84 1.48 4.87
N ALA A 55 4.35 2.68 5.17
CA ALA A 55 5.20 3.82 5.45
C ALA A 55 6.15 3.56 6.63
N PHE A 56 5.66 2.97 7.73
CA PHE A 56 6.49 2.62 8.89
C PHE A 56 7.52 1.55 8.58
N THR A 57 7.12 0.49 7.87
CA THR A 57 8.05 -0.59 7.48
C THR A 57 9.06 -0.15 6.43
N ASP A 58 8.79 0.89 5.66
CA ASP A 58 9.77 1.54 4.79
C ASP A 58 10.69 2.50 5.55
N MET A 59 10.20 3.18 6.58
CA MET A 59 10.96 4.14 7.37
C MET A 59 11.92 3.48 8.38
N ALA A 60 11.49 2.44 9.11
CA ALA A 60 12.29 1.80 10.16
C ALA A 60 13.66 1.29 9.68
N PRO A 61 13.78 0.59 8.54
CA PRO A 61 15.07 0.12 8.02
C PRO A 61 16.00 1.29 7.63
N LEU A 62 15.44 2.44 7.22
CA LEU A 62 16.21 3.63 6.84
C LEU A 62 16.81 4.32 8.07
N LEU A 63 16.05 4.42 9.16
CA LEU A 63 16.53 5.01 10.41
C LEU A 63 17.71 4.23 11.00
N GLU A 64 17.72 2.91 10.82
CA GLU A 64 18.78 2.03 11.31
C GLU A 64 19.91 1.80 10.28
N SER A 65 19.85 2.43 9.10
CA SER A 65 20.75 2.15 7.96
C SER A 65 20.82 0.65 7.60
N ASN A 66 19.75 -0.10 7.86
CA ASN A 66 19.69 -1.55 7.77
C ASN A 66 19.08 -2.01 6.44
N VAL A 67 19.87 -1.87 5.38
CA VAL A 67 19.47 -2.24 4.01
C VAL A 67 19.12 -3.73 3.87
N LYS A 68 19.76 -4.61 4.67
CA LYS A 68 19.48 -6.05 4.66
C LYS A 68 18.05 -6.35 5.13
N TYR A 69 17.60 -5.66 6.18
CA TYR A 69 16.23 -5.78 6.67
C TYR A 69 15.22 -5.29 5.63
N PHE A 70 15.50 -4.17 4.95
CA PHE A 70 14.66 -3.65 3.85
C PHE A 70 14.49 -4.66 2.70
N LYS A 71 15.57 -5.36 2.33
CA LYS A 71 15.53 -6.41 1.29
C LYS A 71 14.71 -7.63 1.72
N SER A 72 14.87 -8.07 2.98
CA SER A 72 14.14 -9.22 3.53
C SER A 72 12.64 -8.93 3.66
N ILE A 73 12.28 -7.73 4.15
CA ILE A 73 10.89 -7.38 4.37
C ILE A 73 10.14 -7.20 3.03
N SER A 74 10.80 -6.65 2.00
CA SER A 74 10.17 -6.46 0.68
C SER A 74 9.70 -7.77 0.04
N ARG A 75 10.44 -8.88 0.21
CA ARG A 75 10.00 -10.21 -0.26
C ARG A 75 8.79 -10.72 0.51
N THR A 76 8.79 -10.54 1.83
CA THR A 76 7.68 -10.94 2.70
C THR A 76 6.42 -10.14 2.37
N ARG A 77 6.57 -8.84 2.14
CA ARG A 77 5.49 -7.93 1.74
C ARG A 77 4.89 -8.30 0.39
N LEU A 78 5.72 -8.65 -0.60
CA LEU A 78 5.22 -9.13 -1.89
C LEU A 78 4.29 -10.34 -1.72
N VAL A 79 4.71 -11.37 -0.98
CA VAL A 79 3.88 -12.56 -0.73
C VAL A 79 2.59 -12.20 0.03
N PHE A 80 2.69 -11.33 1.02
CA PHE A 80 1.55 -10.85 1.79
C PHE A 80 0.51 -10.13 0.90
N PHE A 81 0.95 -9.23 0.02
CA PHE A 81 0.02 -8.51 -0.86
C PHE A 81 -0.56 -9.39 -1.97
N VAL A 82 0.19 -10.37 -2.49
CA VAL A 82 -0.38 -11.41 -3.37
C VAL A 82 -1.52 -12.16 -2.67
N ALA A 83 -1.34 -12.52 -1.39
CA ALA A 83 -2.40 -13.18 -0.62
C ALA A 83 -3.62 -12.25 -0.42
N ILE A 84 -3.42 -10.98 -0.09
CA ILE A 84 -4.51 -10.00 0.03
C ILE A 84 -5.23 -9.81 -1.30
N HIS A 85 -4.52 -9.73 -2.42
CA HIS A 85 -5.10 -9.58 -3.74
C HIS A 85 -5.99 -10.78 -4.10
N ILE A 86 -5.50 -12.01 -3.89
CA ILE A 86 -6.29 -13.23 -4.12
C ILE A 86 -7.54 -13.24 -3.24
N VAL A 87 -7.38 -12.98 -1.94
CA VAL A 87 -8.50 -12.98 -0.99
C VAL A 87 -9.53 -11.91 -1.34
N SER A 88 -9.08 -10.68 -1.63
CA SER A 88 -9.98 -9.57 -1.98
C SER A 88 -10.72 -9.80 -3.29
N SER A 89 -10.05 -10.38 -4.29
CA SER A 89 -10.65 -10.75 -5.58
C SER A 89 -11.62 -11.92 -5.48
N SER A 90 -11.37 -12.88 -4.58
CA SER A 90 -12.22 -14.06 -4.40
C SER A 90 -13.60 -13.73 -3.80
N ARG A 91 -13.73 -12.56 -3.16
CA ARG A 91 -14.94 -12.11 -2.45
C ARG A 91 -15.44 -13.08 -1.36
N ILE A 92 -14.56 -13.94 -0.83
CA ILE A 92 -14.89 -14.97 0.17
C ILE A 92 -14.99 -14.39 1.58
N ILE A 93 -14.12 -13.45 1.94
CA ILE A 93 -14.04 -12.89 3.31
C ILE A 93 -14.71 -11.52 3.36
N PRO A 94 -15.86 -11.37 4.05
CA PRO A 94 -16.50 -10.08 4.24
C PRO A 94 -15.55 -9.09 4.92
N GLY A 95 -15.43 -7.88 4.37
CA GLY A 95 -14.53 -6.83 4.87
C GLY A 95 -13.11 -6.85 4.30
N LEU A 96 -12.69 -7.95 3.65
CA LEU A 96 -11.48 -8.02 2.82
C LEU A 96 -11.82 -8.10 1.32
N SER A 97 -13.06 -8.46 0.99
CA SER A 97 -13.62 -8.46 -0.36
C SER A 97 -13.88 -7.03 -0.83
N GLY A 98 -13.09 -6.54 -1.79
CA GLY A 98 -13.17 -5.14 -2.18
C GLY A 98 -12.27 -4.77 -3.35
N ASP A 99 -12.83 -4.03 -4.32
CA ASP A 99 -12.07 -3.58 -5.49
C ASP A 99 -10.92 -2.66 -5.05
N LEU A 100 -11.18 -1.75 -4.10
CA LEU A 100 -10.16 -0.84 -3.56
C LEU A 100 -8.99 -1.59 -2.91
N ILE A 101 -9.29 -2.60 -2.09
CA ILE A 101 -8.29 -3.43 -1.42
C ILE A 101 -7.47 -4.19 -2.47
N SER A 102 -8.14 -4.74 -3.48
CA SER A 102 -7.50 -5.45 -4.59
C SER A 102 -6.56 -4.56 -5.38
N TYR A 103 -7.00 -3.35 -5.77
CA TYR A 103 -6.16 -2.40 -6.49
C TYR A 103 -4.96 -1.95 -5.66
N TYR A 104 -5.17 -1.66 -4.38
CA TYR A 104 -4.07 -1.30 -3.50
C TYR A 104 -3.07 -2.44 -3.35
N ALA A 105 -3.54 -3.69 -3.22
CA ALA A 105 -2.67 -4.85 -3.13
C ALA A 105 -1.83 -5.03 -4.41
N ILE A 106 -2.43 -4.90 -5.60
CA ILE A 106 -1.69 -4.94 -6.88
C ILE A 106 -0.61 -3.86 -6.95
N LEU A 107 -0.93 -2.63 -6.53
CA LEU A 107 0.05 -1.54 -6.49
C LEU A 107 1.23 -1.90 -5.57
N GLU A 108 0.96 -2.43 -4.39
CA GLU A 108 2.02 -2.84 -3.47
C GLU A 108 2.82 -4.05 -3.99
N GLU A 109 2.20 -4.99 -4.71
CA GLU A 109 2.94 -6.05 -5.40
C GLU A 109 3.94 -5.47 -6.40
N VAL A 110 3.51 -4.57 -7.27
CA VAL A 110 4.36 -3.93 -8.28
C VAL A 110 5.50 -3.16 -7.61
N PHE A 111 5.21 -2.40 -6.56
CA PHE A 111 6.24 -1.66 -5.83
C PHE A 111 7.26 -2.57 -5.14
N ASN A 112 6.81 -3.59 -4.42
CA ASN A 112 7.72 -4.50 -3.72
C ASN A 112 8.54 -5.32 -4.72
N ALA A 113 7.97 -5.73 -5.86
CA ALA A 113 8.70 -6.35 -6.95
C ALA A 113 9.77 -5.41 -7.54
N SER A 114 9.44 -4.14 -7.79
CA SER A 114 10.36 -3.13 -8.32
C SER A 114 11.56 -2.92 -7.37
N ILE A 115 11.28 -2.79 -6.07
CA ILE A 115 12.31 -2.70 -5.04
C ILE A 115 13.23 -3.92 -5.09
N ILE A 116 12.66 -5.13 -5.12
CA ILE A 116 13.45 -6.37 -5.18
C ILE A 116 14.36 -6.37 -6.41
N THR A 117 13.86 -5.96 -7.58
CA THR A 117 14.67 -5.91 -8.81
C THR A 117 15.82 -4.91 -8.74
N GLU A 118 15.60 -3.71 -8.21
CA GLU A 118 16.62 -2.66 -8.05
C GLU A 118 17.79 -3.15 -7.15
N PHE A 119 17.46 -3.88 -6.08
CA PHE A 119 18.43 -4.46 -5.14
C PHE A 119 19.04 -5.81 -5.58
N ILE A 120 18.66 -6.35 -6.72
CA ILE A 120 19.33 -7.51 -7.36
C ILE A 120 20.35 -7.02 -8.39
N SER A 121 20.09 -5.88 -9.04
CA SER A 121 21.00 -5.27 -10.01
C SER A 121 22.18 -4.48 -9.42
N THR A 122 22.24 -4.38 -8.08
CA THR A 122 23.31 -3.72 -7.30
C THR A 122 24.07 -4.74 -6.46
#